data_AF-A0A5B0S2C5-F1
#
_entry.id   AF-A0A5B0S2C5-F1
#
_cell.length_a   1.000
_cell.length_b   1.000
_cell.length_c   1.000
_cell.angle_alpha   90.00
_cell.angle_beta   90.00
_cell.angle_gamma   90.00
#
_symmetry.space_group_name_H-M   'P 1'
#
loop_
_entity.id
_entity.type
_entity.pdbx_description
1 polymer ?
#
loop_
_entity_poly.entity_id
_entity_poly.type
_entity_poly.pdbx_seq_one_letter_code
_entity_poly.pdbx_strand_id
1 'polypeptide(L)'
;MIGDWKELNKIIVNEPTLEKLRMCLNHQEHERIEQHMSSLEQIFSGPESVGFSAETRVASIALLAHLIAIPEPRLAEFPLGLSTWLLAETRLLFPHERLLLASILQDVNHLTRSP
;
A
#
# COMPACT_ATOMS: atom_id res chain seq x y z
N MET A 1 -11.69 11.28 1.00
CA MET A 1 -10.31 10.79 0.86
C MET A 1 -10.22 9.46 1.58
N ILE A 2 -9.82 8.40 0.89
CA ILE A 2 -9.47 7.14 1.55
C ILE A 2 -8.21 7.41 2.38
N GLY A 3 -8.37 7.36 3.72
CA GLY A 3 -7.33 7.21 4.73
C GLY A 3 -6.52 8.46 5.11
N ASP A 4 -6.91 9.14 6.18
CA ASP A 4 -5.99 10.03 6.91
C ASP A 4 -4.77 9.20 7.33
N TRP A 5 -3.56 9.66 6.97
CA TRP A 5 -2.31 9.00 7.37
C TRP A 5 -2.27 8.74 8.88
N LYS A 6 -2.85 9.63 9.69
CA LYS A 6 -2.93 9.47 11.13
C LYS A 6 -3.74 8.24 11.55
N GLU A 7 -4.81 7.91 10.84
CA GLU A 7 -5.60 6.70 11.10
C GLU A 7 -4.87 5.45 10.62
N LEU A 8 -4.32 5.50 9.41
CA LEU A 8 -3.55 4.39 8.85
C LEU A 8 -2.35 4.03 9.73
N ASN A 9 -1.58 5.04 10.15
CA ASN A 9 -0.41 4.89 11.01
C ASN A 9 -0.75 4.23 12.36
N LYS A 10 -1.96 4.43 12.91
CA LYS A 10 -2.41 3.75 14.14
C LYS A 10 -2.64 2.26 13.91
N ILE A 11 -3.17 1.88 12.75
CA ILE A 11 -3.45 0.48 12.41
C ILE A 11 -2.13 -0.28 12.22
N ILE A 12 -1.17 0.32 11.51
CA ILE A 12 0.11 -0.34 11.19
C ILE A 12 1.22 -0.09 12.23
N VAL A 13 0.94 0.58 13.35
CA VAL A 13 1.98 0.99 14.32
C VAL A 13 2.74 -0.20 14.91
N ASN A 14 2.04 -1.32 15.09
CA ASN A 14 2.56 -2.53 15.71
C ASN A 14 3.05 -3.57 14.70
N GLU A 15 3.09 -3.24 13.40
CA GLU A 15 3.49 -4.16 12.33
C GLU A 15 5.00 -4.03 12.04
N PRO A 16 5.85 -4.97 12.52
CA PRO A 16 7.30 -4.81 12.42
C PRO A 16 7.79 -4.77 10.97
N THR A 17 7.13 -5.52 10.08
CA THR A 17 7.43 -5.54 8.64
C THR A 17 7.29 -4.16 8.00
N LEU A 18 6.39 -3.32 8.52
CA LEU A 18 6.11 -1.97 8.00
C LEU A 18 6.79 -0.85 8.80
N GLU A 19 7.49 -1.17 9.89
CA GLU A 19 8.02 -0.17 10.82
C GLU A 19 8.89 0.89 10.12
N LYS A 20 9.86 0.45 9.32
CA LYS A 20 10.79 1.36 8.64
C LYS A 20 10.09 2.26 7.63
N LEU A 21 9.18 1.69 6.83
CA LEU A 21 8.39 2.44 5.85
C LEU A 21 7.50 3.47 6.56
N ARG A 22 6.83 3.06 7.64
CA ARG A 22 6.00 3.92 8.50
C ARG A 22 6.80 5.05 9.12
N MET A 23 8.02 4.79 9.60
CA MET A 23 8.91 5.83 10.12
C MET A 23 9.29 6.84 9.04
N CYS A 24 9.65 6.40 7.84
CA CYS A 24 10.01 7.31 6.75
C CYS A 24 8.82 8.19 6.33
N LEU A 25 7.61 7.61 6.28
CA LEU A 25 6.39 8.36 5.98
C LEU A 25 6.07 9.41 7.06
N ASN A 26 6.25 9.08 8.33
CA ASN A 26 6.06 10.05 9.43
C ASN A 26 7.03 11.23 9.38
N HIS A 27 8.25 11.03 8.88
CA HIS A 27 9.27 12.07 8.77
C HIS A 27 9.35 12.70 7.36
N GLN A 28 8.51 12.27 6.42
CA GLN A 28 8.52 12.72 5.02
C GLN A 28 9.88 12.53 4.32
N GLU A 29 10.60 11.46 4.67
CA GLU A 29 11.94 11.15 4.14
C GLU A 29 11.83 10.45 2.78
N HIS A 30 11.43 11.17 1.72
CA HIS A 30 11.06 10.60 0.41
C HIS A 30 12.10 9.61 -0.16
N GLU A 31 13.39 9.96 -0.14
CA GLU A 31 14.48 9.08 -0.64
C GLU A 31 14.55 7.74 0.09
N ARG A 32 14.13 7.70 1.36
CA ARG A 32 14.15 6.48 2.19
C ARG A 32 12.85 5.72 2.13
N ILE A 33 11.74 6.39 1.79
CA ILE A 33 10.46 5.71 1.52
C ILE A 33 10.67 4.67 0.42
N GLU A 34 11.30 5.05 -0.70
CA GLU A 34 11.58 4.15 -1.83
C GLU A 34 12.35 2.89 -1.39
N GLN A 35 13.35 3.05 -0.52
CA GLN A 35 14.20 1.97 -0.02
C GLN A 35 13.45 0.95 0.84
N HIS A 36 12.27 1.31 1.35
CA HIS A 36 11.49 0.49 2.27
C HIS A 36 10.15 0.00 1.69
N MET A 37 9.82 0.33 0.43
CA MET A 37 8.57 -0.12 -0.18
C MET A 37 8.52 -1.64 -0.43
N SER A 38 9.66 -2.30 -0.59
CA SER A 38 9.73 -3.76 -0.80
C SER A 38 9.14 -4.57 0.36
N SER A 39 9.03 -4.00 1.56
CA SER A 39 8.30 -4.58 2.69
C SER A 39 6.83 -4.89 2.33
N LEU A 40 6.22 -4.13 1.42
CA LEU A 40 4.84 -4.38 0.96
C LEU A 40 4.73 -5.66 0.12
N GLU A 41 5.74 -5.99 -0.67
CA GLU A 41 5.76 -7.24 -1.44
C GLU A 41 5.75 -8.45 -0.50
N GLN A 42 6.47 -8.38 0.62
CA GLN A 42 6.57 -9.47 1.59
C GLN A 42 5.19 -9.86 2.17
N ILE A 43 4.30 -8.88 2.35
CA ILE A 43 2.97 -9.10 2.92
C ILE A 43 2.07 -9.91 1.98
N PHE A 44 2.27 -9.76 0.67
CA PHE A 44 1.44 -10.40 -0.35
C PHE A 44 2.14 -11.55 -1.07
N SER A 45 3.41 -11.82 -0.81
CA SER A 45 4.18 -12.85 -1.52
C SER A 45 4.19 -14.19 -0.77
N GLY A 46 3.77 -15.24 -1.48
CA GLY A 46 4.07 -16.63 -1.11
C GLY A 46 3.39 -17.16 0.16
N PRO A 47 3.80 -18.35 0.64
CA PRO A 47 3.21 -19.02 1.79
C PRO A 47 3.37 -18.26 3.12
N GLU A 48 4.28 -17.28 3.19
CA GLU A 48 4.42 -16.36 4.33
C GLU A 48 3.29 -15.32 4.41
N SER A 49 2.56 -15.07 3.31
CA SER A 49 1.35 -14.26 3.33
C SER A 49 0.27 -14.79 4.27
N VAL A 50 0.30 -16.11 4.57
CA VAL A 50 -0.58 -16.78 5.54
C VAL A 50 -0.23 -16.40 6.99
N GLY A 51 0.97 -15.86 7.23
CA GLY A 51 1.43 -15.40 8.54
C GLY A 51 0.97 -13.98 8.91
N PHE A 52 0.47 -13.20 7.96
CA PHE A 52 -0.03 -11.85 8.23
C PHE A 52 -1.52 -11.85 8.54
N SER A 53 -1.93 -10.97 9.47
CA SER A 53 -3.34 -10.83 9.81
C SER A 53 -4.12 -10.19 8.67
N ALA A 54 -5.44 -10.43 8.61
CA ALA A 54 -6.32 -9.75 7.67
C ALA A 54 -6.26 -8.22 7.83
N GLU A 55 -6.10 -7.73 9.07
CA GLU A 55 -5.94 -6.30 9.37
C GLU A 55 -4.66 -5.74 8.74
N THR A 56 -3.53 -6.42 8.91
CA THR A 56 -2.24 -6.04 8.33
C THR A 56 -2.33 -5.94 6.80
N ARG A 57 -2.97 -6.93 6.16
CA ARG A 57 -3.10 -7.00 4.70
C ARG A 57 -4.01 -5.90 4.15
N VAL A 58 -5.16 -5.66 4.78
CA VAL A 58 -6.07 -4.56 4.41
C VAL A 58 -5.39 -3.20 4.62
N ALA A 59 -4.68 -3.01 5.73
CA ALA A 59 -3.94 -1.79 6.00
C ALA A 59 -2.81 -1.57 4.98
N SER A 60 -2.16 -2.65 4.52
CA SER A 60 -1.13 -2.58 3.47
C SER A 60 -1.69 -2.17 2.11
N ILE A 61 -2.93 -2.58 1.79
CA ILE A 61 -3.65 -2.09 0.61
C ILE A 61 -3.94 -0.59 0.74
N ALA A 62 -4.39 -0.12 1.90
CA ALA A 62 -4.56 1.30 2.16
C ALA A 62 -3.23 2.07 2.11
N LEU A 63 -2.12 1.45 2.51
CA LEU A 63 -0.78 2.03 2.41
C LEU A 63 -0.31 2.18 0.97
N LEU A 64 -0.58 1.20 0.10
CA LEU A 64 -0.36 1.33 -1.34
C LEU A 64 -1.10 2.56 -1.89
N ALA A 65 -2.38 2.71 -1.54
CA ALA A 65 -3.19 3.88 -1.92
C ALA A 65 -2.55 5.19 -1.49
N HIS A 66 -2.11 5.24 -0.23
CA HIS A 66 -1.49 6.41 0.37
C HIS A 66 -0.22 6.82 -0.38
N LEU A 67 0.67 5.85 -0.65
CA LEU A 67 1.92 6.09 -1.38
C LEU A 67 1.67 6.63 -2.80
N ILE A 68 0.66 6.09 -3.49
CA ILE A 68 0.29 6.54 -4.84
C ILE A 68 -0.25 7.99 -4.83
N ALA A 69 -0.91 8.39 -3.75
CA ALA A 69 -1.50 9.72 -3.60
C ALA A 69 -0.51 10.80 -3.15
N ILE A 70 0.73 10.44 -2.76
CA ILE A 70 1.77 11.43 -2.45
C ILE A 70 2.09 12.20 -3.74
N PRO A 71 2.16 13.55 -3.72
CA PRO A 71 2.47 14.37 -4.89
C PRO A 71 3.96 14.33 -5.26
N GLU A 72 4.54 13.12 -5.34
CA GLU A 72 5.90 12.83 -5.77
C GLU A 72 5.84 11.65 -6.75
N PRO A 73 5.90 11.90 -8.08
CA PRO A 73 5.68 10.86 -9.09
C PRO A 73 6.60 9.64 -8.96
N ARG A 74 7.83 9.83 -8.47
CA ARG A 74 8.78 8.73 -8.26
C ARG A 74 8.28 7.71 -7.23
N LEU A 75 7.58 8.19 -6.20
CA LEU A 75 7.03 7.32 -5.16
C LEU A 75 5.81 6.53 -5.63
N ALA A 76 5.15 6.95 -6.71
CA ALA A 76 3.95 6.27 -7.21
C ALA A 76 4.26 5.05 -8.09
N GLU A 77 5.44 4.99 -8.72
CA GLU A 77 5.78 3.95 -9.72
C GLU A 77 5.72 2.54 -9.13
N PHE A 78 6.44 2.30 -8.04
CA PHE A 78 6.47 1.01 -7.35
C PHE A 78 5.08 0.56 -6.85
N PRO A 79 4.34 1.35 -6.04
CA PRO A 79 3.06 0.92 -5.50
C PRO A 79 2.00 0.75 -6.59
N LEU A 80 2.03 1.51 -7.69
CA LEU A 80 1.18 1.26 -8.86
C LEU A 80 1.52 -0.07 -9.53
N GLY A 81 2.80 -0.36 -9.74
CA GLY A 81 3.29 -1.62 -10.30
C GLY A 81 2.86 -2.82 -9.46
N LEU A 82 3.11 -2.76 -8.15
CA LEU A 82 2.71 -3.79 -7.20
C LEU A 82 1.20 -3.98 -7.17
N SER A 83 0.43 -2.89 -7.11
CA SER A 83 -1.04 -2.95 -7.11
C SER A 83 -1.59 -3.61 -8.38
N THR A 84 -1.02 -3.27 -9.54
CA THR A 84 -1.41 -3.85 -10.84
C THR A 84 -1.10 -5.34 -10.88
N TRP A 85 0.08 -5.74 -10.41
CA TRP A 85 0.47 -7.15 -10.34
C TRP A 85 -0.40 -7.96 -9.38
N LEU A 86 -0.73 -7.43 -8.20
CA LEU A 86 -1.61 -8.09 -7.22
C LEU A 86 -3.03 -8.32 -7.76
N LEU A 87 -3.54 -7.40 -8.58
CA LEU A 87 -4.84 -7.59 -9.24
C LEU A 87 -4.80 -8.64 -10.34
N ALA A 88 -3.68 -8.76 -11.06
CA ALA A 88 -3.49 -9.76 -12.11
C ALA A 88 -3.32 -11.18 -11.54
N GLU A 89 -2.64 -11.34 -10.39
CA GLU A 89 -2.46 -12.63 -9.74
C GLU A 89 -3.62 -12.98 -8.80
N THR A 90 -4.55 -13.79 -9.30
CA THR A 90 -5.80 -14.13 -8.61
C THR A 90 -5.63 -14.89 -7.28
N ARG A 91 -4.45 -15.47 -7.02
CA ARG A 91 -4.20 -16.31 -5.84
C ARG A 91 -3.69 -15.56 -4.61
N LEU A 92 -3.23 -14.32 -4.77
CA LEU A 92 -2.56 -13.59 -3.69
C LEU A 92 -3.49 -12.73 -2.84
N LEU A 93 -4.66 -12.37 -3.36
CA LEU A 93 -5.65 -11.55 -2.67
C LEU A 93 -6.93 -12.33 -2.40
N PHE A 94 -7.46 -12.16 -1.19
CA PHE A 94 -8.83 -12.54 -0.88
C PHE A 94 -9.83 -11.69 -1.70
N PRO A 95 -11.07 -12.16 -1.91
CA PRO A 95 -12.06 -11.43 -2.71
C PRO A 95 -12.29 -9.98 -2.24
N HIS A 96 -12.35 -9.74 -0.92
CA HIS A 96 -12.57 -8.41 -0.36
C HIS A 96 -11.36 -7.48 -0.54
N GLU A 97 -10.15 -8.02 -0.42
CA GLU A 97 -8.89 -7.28 -0.67
C GLU A 97 -8.79 -6.83 -2.13
N ARG A 98 -9.15 -7.73 -3.06
CA ARG A 98 -9.17 -7.42 -4.49
C ARG A 98 -10.16 -6.29 -4.81
N LEU A 99 -11.37 -6.37 -4.25
CA LEU A 99 -12.38 -5.33 -4.44
C LEU A 99 -11.91 -3.98 -3.88
N LEU A 100 -11.31 -3.97 -2.69
CA LEU A 100 -10.75 -2.78 -2.08
C LEU A 100 -9.65 -2.15 -2.94
N LEU A 101 -8.66 -2.95 -3.37
CA LEU A 101 -7.54 -2.47 -4.18
C LEU A 101 -8.02 -1.95 -5.54
N ALA A 102 -8.97 -2.65 -6.19
CA ALA A 102 -9.54 -2.20 -7.46
C ALA A 102 -10.29 -0.87 -7.33
N SER A 103 -11.09 -0.69 -6.27
CA SER A 103 -11.80 0.56 -5.99
C SER A 103 -10.83 1.73 -5.81
N ILE A 104 -9.76 1.51 -5.04
CA ILE A 104 -8.74 2.52 -4.78
C ILE A 104 -8.06 2.97 -6.08
N LEU A 105 -7.65 2.02 -6.94
CA LEU A 105 -6.98 2.37 -8.19
C LEU A 105 -7.92 3.10 -9.16
N GLN A 106 -9.22 2.80 -9.15
CA GLN A 106 -10.20 3.56 -9.92
C GLN A 106 -10.26 5.01 -9.43
N ASP A 107 -10.34 5.23 -8.12
CA ASP A 107 -10.38 6.57 -7.52
C ASP A 107 -9.12 7.39 -7.85
N VAL A 108 -7.94 6.77 -7.75
CA VAL A 108 -6.65 7.39 -8.16
C VAL A 108 -6.66 7.80 -9.64
N ASN A 109 -7.16 6.92 -10.52
CA ASN A 109 -7.26 7.23 -11.95
C ASN A 109 -8.23 8.38 -12.24
N HIS A 110 -9.30 8.53 -11.47
CA HIS A 110 -10.22 9.66 -11.59
C HIS A 110 -9.60 10.98 -11.11
N LEU A 111 -8.79 10.94 -10.04
CA LEU A 111 -8.09 12.12 -9.52
C LEU A 111 -6.99 12.63 -10.45
N THR A 112 -6.28 11.72 -11.12
CA THR A 112 -5.21 12.07 -12.08
C THR A 112 -5.71 12.48 -13.47
N ARG A 113 -6.98 12.20 -13.80
CA ARG A 113 -7.60 12.52 -15.10
C ARG A 113 -8.59 13.71 -15.05
N SER A 114 -8.71 14.38 -13.92
CA SER A 114 -9.52 15.60 -13.83
C SER A 114 -8.79 16.76 -14.52
N PRO A 115 -9.43 17.48 -15.45
CA PRO A 115 -8.81 18.53 -16.27
C PRO A 115 -8.39 19.78 -15.49
#